data_AF-A0A933DVB9-F1
#
_entry.id   AF-A0A933DVB9-F1
#
_cell.length_a   1.000
_cell.length_b   1.000
_cell.length_c   1.000
_cell.angle_alpha   90.00
_cell.angle_beta   90.00
_cell.angle_gamma   90.00
#
_symmetry.space_group_name_H-M   'P 1'
#
loop_
_entity.id
_entity.type
_entity.pdbx_description
1 polymer ?
#
loop_
_entity_poly.entity_id
_entity_poly.type
_entity_poly.pdbx_seq_one_letter_code
_entity_poly.pdbx_strand_id
1 'polypeptide(L)'
;MRPSPAHERGQPTFEYSRITSRIWIGTNQCCTTHFSHTLRRLGIVADVSLEAEQLDAAYGTEVFLWLPVRDHRAPTPVQLRVGVHALAALVAAGQRVYVHCKNGHGRAPTLVAAYLIASEGLTVAQAVARIRARRPHIHLEPIQLRALERFARATPGVR
;
A
#
# COMPACT_ATOMS: atom_id res chain seq x y z
N MET A 1 -5.08 14.41 -22.94
CA MET A 1 -5.62 13.23 -22.22
C MET A 1 -5.55 12.05 -23.17
N ARG A 2 -4.68 11.05 -22.92
CA ARG A 2 -4.70 9.80 -23.70
C ARG A 2 -5.77 8.87 -23.10
N PRO A 3 -6.68 8.31 -23.92
CA PRO A 3 -7.71 7.40 -23.42
C PRO A 3 -7.09 6.08 -22.96
N SER A 4 -7.67 5.49 -21.91
CA SER A 4 -7.31 4.17 -21.38
C SER A 4 -7.67 3.08 -22.38
N PRO A 5 -6.86 2.02 -22.58
CA PRO A 5 -7.19 0.96 -23.53
C PRO A 5 -8.41 0.17 -23.05
N ALA A 6 -9.23 -0.21 -24.02
CA ALA A 6 -10.54 -0.81 -23.89
C ALA A 6 -10.57 -2.11 -23.05
N HIS A 7 -11.68 -2.27 -22.34
CA HIS A 7 -12.03 -3.41 -21.50
C HIS A 7 -12.28 -4.68 -22.34
N GLU A 8 -11.47 -5.71 -22.17
CA GLU A 8 -11.83 -7.08 -22.55
C GLU A 8 -12.64 -7.73 -21.42
N ARG A 9 -13.86 -8.15 -21.74
CA ARG A 9 -14.82 -8.76 -20.82
C ARG A 9 -14.32 -10.15 -20.40
N GLY A 10 -14.16 -10.38 -19.10
CA GLY A 10 -14.07 -11.72 -18.51
C GLY A 10 -12.78 -12.07 -17.76
N GLN A 11 -11.77 -11.20 -17.73
CA GLN A 11 -10.62 -11.36 -16.82
C GLN A 11 -10.80 -10.48 -15.58
N PRO A 12 -10.44 -10.97 -14.37
CA PRO A 12 -10.44 -10.11 -13.18
C PRO A 12 -9.51 -8.92 -13.46
N THR A 13 -10.07 -7.72 -13.53
CA THR A 13 -9.31 -6.51 -13.81
C THR A 13 -8.34 -6.27 -12.66
N PHE A 14 -7.04 -6.35 -12.96
CA PHE A 14 -5.97 -6.03 -12.02
C PHE A 14 -6.15 -4.60 -11.49
N GLU A 15 -6.64 -4.49 -10.26
CA GLU A 15 -7.06 -3.22 -9.68
C GLU A 15 -5.97 -2.60 -8.82
N TYR A 16 -5.56 -1.38 -9.18
CA TYR A 16 -4.59 -0.61 -8.42
C TYR A 16 -4.81 0.89 -8.57
N SER A 17 -4.29 1.66 -7.62
CA SER A 17 -4.42 3.11 -7.59
C SER A 17 -3.09 3.75 -7.20
N ARG A 18 -2.67 4.76 -7.97
CA ARG A 18 -1.51 5.59 -7.62
C ARG A 18 -1.89 6.57 -6.51
N ILE A 19 -1.24 6.46 -5.35
CA ILE A 19 -1.52 7.30 -4.19
C ILE A 19 -0.59 8.51 -4.16
N THR A 20 0.71 8.28 -4.35
CA THR A 20 1.74 9.33 -4.41
C THR A 20 2.49 9.27 -5.73
N SER A 21 3.53 10.10 -5.90
CA SER A 21 4.38 10.02 -7.09
C SER A 21 5.08 8.66 -7.21
N ARG A 22 5.29 7.94 -6.09
CA ARG A 22 6.07 6.69 -6.02
C ARG A 22 5.38 5.51 -5.32
N ILE A 23 4.18 5.66 -4.77
CA ILE A 23 3.47 4.60 -4.05
C ILE A 23 2.13 4.28 -4.72
N TRP A 24 1.90 2.99 -4.94
CA TRP A 24 0.66 2.41 -5.44
C TRP A 24 0.04 1.47 -4.40
N ILE A 25 -1.29 1.40 -4.38
CA ILE A 25 -2.05 0.43 -3.59
C ILE A 25 -2.86 -0.46 -4.54
N GLY A 26 -2.93 -1.75 -4.28
CA GLY A 26 -3.86 -2.64 -4.99
C GLY A 26 -4.13 -3.97 -4.29
N THR A 27 -4.60 -4.93 -5.07
CA THR A 27 -5.01 -6.28 -4.65
C THR A 27 -3.87 -7.29 -4.76
N ASN A 28 -4.03 -8.48 -4.17
CA ASN A 28 -3.05 -9.58 -4.27
C ASN A 28 -3.02 -10.26 -5.65
N GLN A 29 -3.79 -9.76 -6.62
CA GLN A 29 -3.77 -10.25 -8.00
C GLN A 29 -2.40 -10.06 -8.67
N CYS A 30 -1.53 -9.19 -8.13
CA CYS A 30 -0.14 -9.07 -8.56
C CYS A 30 0.64 -10.37 -8.34
N CYS A 31 0.30 -11.14 -7.30
CA CYS A 31 1.03 -12.33 -6.89
C CYS A 31 0.44 -13.61 -7.50
N THR A 32 -0.84 -13.60 -7.86
CA THR A 32 -1.52 -14.77 -8.45
C THR A 32 -1.39 -14.88 -9.96
N THR A 33 -0.98 -13.82 -10.66
CA THR A 33 -0.95 -13.76 -12.14
C THR A 33 0.45 -13.70 -12.76
N HIS A 34 1.51 -14.01 -11.98
CA HIS A 34 2.91 -13.64 -12.24
C HIS A 34 3.07 -12.12 -12.28
N PHE A 35 3.87 -11.54 -11.37
CA PHE A 35 4.00 -10.10 -11.14
C PHE A 35 3.72 -9.26 -12.40
N SER A 36 2.52 -8.68 -12.42
CA SER A 36 1.87 -8.23 -13.65
C SER A 36 2.85 -7.45 -14.52
N HIS A 37 2.99 -7.82 -15.80
CA HIS A 37 3.76 -7.05 -16.79
C HIS A 37 3.41 -5.55 -16.73
N THR A 38 2.18 -5.22 -16.33
CA THR A 38 1.71 -3.85 -16.07
C THR A 38 2.52 -3.14 -14.99
N LEU A 39 2.76 -3.75 -13.83
CA LEU A 39 3.54 -3.15 -12.73
C LEU A 39 5.00 -2.90 -13.17
N ARG A 40 5.60 -3.87 -13.88
CA ARG A 40 6.97 -3.70 -14.39
C ARG A 40 7.08 -2.59 -15.43
N ARG A 41 6.10 -2.45 -16.33
CA ARG A 41 6.04 -1.31 -17.29
C ARG A 41 5.88 0.03 -16.59
N LEU A 42 5.26 0.05 -15.41
CA LEU A 42 5.22 1.21 -14.54
C LEU A 42 6.53 1.41 -13.76
N GLY A 43 7.57 0.63 -13.99
CA GLY A 43 8.85 0.72 -13.29
C GLY A 43 8.74 0.43 -11.79
N ILE A 44 7.72 -0.31 -11.37
CA ILE A 44 7.57 -0.77 -9.99
C ILE A 44 8.49 -1.97 -9.81
N VAL A 45 9.40 -1.85 -8.85
CA VAL A 45 10.42 -2.87 -8.55
C VAL A 45 10.35 -3.37 -7.12
N ALA A 46 9.58 -2.68 -6.25
CA ALA A 46 9.42 -3.06 -4.86
C ALA A 46 7.96 -3.42 -4.56
N ASP A 47 7.77 -4.53 -3.86
CA ASP A 47 6.47 -5.07 -3.47
C ASP A 47 6.39 -5.25 -1.95
N VAL A 48 5.30 -4.77 -1.36
CA VAL A 48 5.03 -4.81 0.07
C VAL A 48 3.70 -5.48 0.31
N SER A 49 3.75 -6.74 0.76
CA SER A 49 2.56 -7.55 1.07
C SER A 49 2.23 -7.47 2.55
N LEU A 50 0.95 -7.20 2.85
CA LEU A 50 0.39 -7.28 4.20
C LEU A 50 -0.51 -8.50 4.40
N GLU A 51 -0.59 -9.42 3.45
CA GLU A 51 -1.46 -10.59 3.54
C GLU A 51 -0.83 -11.68 4.39
N ALA A 52 -1.46 -12.06 5.50
CA ALA A 52 -0.95 -13.16 6.34
C ALA A 52 -1.43 -14.54 5.86
N GLU A 53 -2.55 -14.56 5.13
CA GLU A 53 -3.25 -15.77 4.71
C GLU A 53 -2.56 -16.48 3.54
N GLN A 54 -1.72 -15.77 2.80
CA GLN A 54 -1.02 -16.27 1.63
C GLN A 54 0.39 -15.70 1.62
N LEU A 55 1.39 -16.58 1.48
CA LEU A 55 2.76 -16.14 1.21
C LEU A 55 2.89 -15.90 -0.29
N ASP A 56 3.13 -14.66 -0.65
CA ASP A 56 3.25 -14.26 -2.05
C ASP A 56 4.61 -14.66 -2.62
N ALA A 57 4.59 -15.20 -3.84
CA ALA A 57 5.80 -15.41 -4.61
C ALA A 57 6.03 -14.17 -5.49
N ALA A 58 6.81 -13.22 -4.97
CA ALA A 58 7.11 -11.95 -5.63
C ALA A 58 8.15 -12.13 -6.76
N TYR A 59 7.80 -12.92 -7.79
CA TYR A 59 8.68 -13.17 -8.92
C TYR A 59 8.83 -11.93 -9.80
N GLY A 60 10.01 -11.30 -9.76
CA GLY A 60 10.36 -10.17 -10.62
C GLY A 60 10.34 -8.80 -9.98
N THR A 61 10.24 -8.76 -8.66
CA THR A 61 10.55 -7.59 -7.85
C THR A 61 12.01 -7.66 -7.43
N GLU A 62 12.69 -6.52 -7.41
CA GLU A 62 14.03 -6.40 -6.82
C GLU A 62 13.95 -6.43 -5.29
N VAL A 63 12.84 -5.93 -4.73
CA VAL A 63 12.61 -5.89 -3.29
C VAL A 63 11.23 -6.44 -2.97
N PHE A 64 11.19 -7.39 -2.04
CA PHE A 64 9.95 -7.89 -1.47
C PHE A 64 9.98 -7.74 0.05
N LEU A 65 8.95 -7.10 0.61
CA LEU A 65 8.76 -6.97 2.05
C LEU A 65 7.42 -7.57 2.45
N TRP A 66 7.46 -8.59 3.31
CA TRP A 66 6.27 -9.20 3.86
C TRP A 66 6.03 -8.77 5.31
N LEU A 67 4.90 -8.12 5.55
CA LEU A 67 4.45 -7.67 6.87
C LEU A 67 3.09 -8.34 7.17
N PRO A 68 3.07 -9.62 7.58
CA PRO A 68 1.83 -10.38 7.66
C PRO A 68 0.83 -9.77 8.65
N VAL A 69 -0.32 -9.33 8.15
CA VAL A 69 -1.44 -8.85 8.96
C VAL A 69 -2.66 -9.67 8.61
N ARG A 70 -3.27 -10.33 9.60
CA ARG A 70 -4.51 -11.08 9.41
C ARG A 70 -5.64 -10.19 8.91
N ASP A 71 -6.56 -10.75 8.15
CA ASP A 71 -7.70 -10.00 7.64
C ASP A 71 -8.54 -9.37 8.77
N HIS A 72 -9.13 -8.19 8.50
CA HIS A 72 -9.83 -7.35 9.49
C HIS A 72 -9.00 -6.94 10.73
N ARG A 73 -7.67 -7.16 10.74
CA ARG A 73 -6.76 -6.68 11.78
C ARG A 73 -5.97 -5.46 11.30
N ALA A 74 -5.29 -4.84 12.26
CA ALA A 74 -4.37 -3.73 12.01
C ALA A 74 -2.92 -4.24 12.06
N PRO A 75 -1.99 -3.63 11.29
CA PRO A 75 -0.57 -3.85 11.50
C PRO A 75 -0.17 -3.45 12.93
N THR A 76 0.76 -4.21 13.52
CA THR A 76 1.31 -3.89 14.85
C THR A 76 2.14 -2.61 14.82
N PRO A 77 2.40 -1.96 15.97
CA PRO A 77 3.27 -0.79 16.01
C PRO A 77 4.67 -1.02 15.40
N VAL A 78 5.23 -2.22 15.59
CA VAL A 78 6.51 -2.61 15.00
C VAL A 78 6.39 -2.72 13.47
N GLN A 79 5.35 -3.40 12.98
CA GLN A 79 5.11 -3.52 11.54
C GLN A 79 4.88 -2.16 10.86
N LEU A 80 4.14 -1.25 11.51
CA LEU A 80 3.98 0.11 11.01
C LEU A 80 5.33 0.83 10.92
N ARG A 81 6.16 0.80 11.97
CA ARG A 81 7.48 1.44 11.93
C ARG A 81 8.38 0.86 10.84
N VAL A 82 8.48 -0.47 10.77
CA VAL A 82 9.29 -1.16 9.77
C VAL A 82 8.81 -0.83 8.36
N GLY A 83 7.50 -0.95 8.10
CA GLY A 83 6.94 -0.66 6.79
C GLY A 83 7.09 0.81 6.40
N VAL A 84 6.89 1.75 7.32
CA VAL A 84 7.09 3.18 7.06
C VAL A 84 8.55 3.48 6.72
N HIS A 85 9.51 2.94 7.48
CA HIS A 85 10.94 3.13 7.19
C HIS A 85 11.33 2.52 5.84
N ALA A 86 10.84 1.32 5.52
CA ALA A 86 11.08 0.69 4.23
C ALA A 86 10.52 1.52 3.06
N LEU A 87 9.27 2.00 3.19
CA LEU A 87 8.65 2.88 2.19
C LEU A 87 9.44 4.17 2.01
N ALA A 88 9.85 4.81 3.11
CA ALA A 88 10.65 6.03 3.06
C ALA A 88 12.01 5.81 2.37
N ALA A 89 12.72 4.73 2.71
CA ALA A 89 14.01 4.40 2.10
C ALA A 89 13.87 4.13 0.59
N LEU A 90 12.87 3.35 0.18
CA LEU A 90 12.61 3.07 -1.23
C LEU A 90 12.25 4.34 -2.02
N VAL A 91 11.38 5.18 -1.46
CA VAL A 91 10.99 6.45 -2.08
C VAL A 91 12.20 7.39 -2.22
N ALA A 92 13.05 7.49 -1.18
CA ALA A 92 14.27 8.29 -1.20
C ALA A 92 15.29 7.79 -2.23
N ALA A 93 15.39 6.46 -2.41
CA ALA A 93 16.19 5.82 -3.45
C ALA A 93 15.59 5.96 -4.86
N GLY A 94 14.48 6.67 -5.03
CA GLY A 94 13.83 6.87 -6.32
C GLY A 94 13.02 5.66 -6.81
N GLN A 95 12.78 4.67 -5.96
CA GLN A 95 12.06 3.45 -6.32
C GLN A 95 10.55 3.65 -6.30
N ARG A 96 9.85 2.87 -7.13
CA ARG A 96 8.38 2.82 -7.15
C ARG A 96 7.91 1.56 -6.43
N VAL A 97 6.99 1.74 -5.50
CA VAL A 97 6.57 0.71 -4.57
C VAL A 97 5.10 0.38 -4.76
N TYR A 98 4.80 -0.92 -4.79
CA TYR A 98 3.45 -1.45 -4.74
C TYR A 98 3.16 -2.00 -3.34
N VAL A 99 2.05 -1.58 -2.75
CA VAL A 99 1.62 -2.02 -1.42
C VAL A 99 0.27 -2.70 -1.55
N HIS A 100 0.15 -3.93 -1.08
CA HIS A 100 -1.09 -4.68 -1.21
C HIS A 100 -1.43 -5.52 0.01
N CYS A 101 -2.67 -5.99 0.01
CA CYS A 101 -3.14 -7.12 0.80
C CYS A 101 -4.07 -7.92 -0.12
N LYS A 102 -5.06 -8.64 0.41
CA LYS A 102 -6.03 -9.34 -0.43
C LYS A 102 -6.79 -8.40 -1.39
N ASN A 103 -7.55 -7.46 -0.82
CA ASN A 103 -8.45 -6.57 -1.58
C ASN A 103 -7.93 -5.11 -1.72
N GLY A 104 -6.84 -4.75 -1.05
CA GLY A 104 -6.31 -3.39 -1.12
C GLY A 104 -7.18 -2.30 -0.46
N HIS A 105 -8.05 -2.66 0.50
CA HIS A 105 -9.02 -1.72 1.10
C HIS A 105 -8.74 -1.33 2.56
N GLY A 106 -8.20 -2.24 3.37
CA GLY A 106 -7.96 -1.99 4.80
C GLY A 106 -6.48 -1.97 5.16
N ARG A 107 -5.83 -3.14 5.13
CA ARG A 107 -4.44 -3.33 5.57
C ARG A 107 -3.43 -2.44 4.81
N ALA A 108 -3.38 -2.55 3.49
CA ALA A 108 -2.45 -1.75 2.67
C ALA A 108 -2.68 -0.23 2.80
N PRO A 109 -3.92 0.30 2.68
CA PRO A 109 -4.22 1.70 3.01
C PRO A 109 -3.79 2.14 4.41
N THR A 110 -3.87 1.25 5.40
CA THR A 110 -3.40 1.55 6.77
C THR A 110 -1.89 1.82 6.79
N LEU A 111 -1.08 0.98 6.14
CA LEU A 111 0.37 1.22 6.09
C LEU A 111 0.73 2.50 5.32
N VAL A 112 0.08 2.73 4.17
CA VAL A 112 0.34 3.94 3.37
C VAL A 112 -0.12 5.20 4.12
N ALA A 113 -1.21 5.13 4.89
CA ALA A 113 -1.62 6.24 5.75
C ALA A 113 -0.56 6.55 6.83
N ALA A 114 -0.02 5.52 7.48
CA ALA A 114 1.07 5.69 8.45
C ALA A 114 2.32 6.33 7.81
N TYR A 115 2.64 5.96 6.57
CA TYR A 115 3.72 6.60 5.81
C TYR A 115 3.45 8.09 5.59
N LEU A 116 2.27 8.46 5.10
CA LEU A 116 1.90 9.86 4.86
C LEU A 116 1.92 10.71 6.15
N ILE A 117 1.46 10.14 7.27
CA ILE A 117 1.53 10.79 8.58
C ILE A 117 3.00 11.09 8.94
N ALA A 118 3.88 10.11 8.78
CA ALA A 118 5.28 10.24 9.16
C ALA A 118 6.09 11.14 8.20
N SER A 119 5.81 11.09 6.89
CA SER A 119 6.60 11.81 5.88
C SER A 119 6.12 13.22 5.59
N GLU A 120 4.82 13.48 5.76
CA GLU A 120 4.18 14.76 5.40
C GLU A 120 3.52 15.46 6.60
N GLY A 121 3.58 14.86 7.80
CA GLY A 121 2.98 15.44 9.02
C GLY A 121 1.45 15.50 9.00
N LEU A 122 0.80 14.69 8.17
CA LEU A 122 -0.66 14.66 8.05
C LEU A 122 -1.30 14.09 9.32
N THR A 123 -2.50 14.58 9.66
CA THR A 123 -3.38 13.89 10.62
C THR A 123 -3.89 12.57 10.03
N VAL A 124 -4.37 11.66 10.88
CA VAL A 124 -4.98 10.40 10.44
C VAL A 124 -6.11 10.65 9.44
N ALA A 125 -6.97 11.64 9.72
CA ALA A 125 -8.08 12.01 8.84
C ALA A 125 -7.60 12.52 7.47
N GLN A 126 -6.57 13.37 7.45
CA GLN A 126 -5.98 13.89 6.21
C GLN A 126 -5.33 12.78 5.38
N ALA A 127 -4.56 11.89 6.01
CA ALA A 127 -3.92 10.76 5.34
C ALA A 127 -4.95 9.81 4.72
N VAL A 128 -6.01 9.45 5.46
CA VAL A 128 -7.10 8.61 4.93
C VAL A 128 -7.85 9.31 3.81
N ALA A 129 -8.17 10.59 3.95
CA ALA A 129 -8.85 11.36 2.91
C ALA A 129 -8.01 11.43 1.61
N ARG A 130 -6.68 11.59 1.74
CA ARG A 130 -5.74 11.61 0.61
C ARG A 130 -5.75 10.30 -0.17
N ILE A 131 -5.75 9.16 0.53
CA ILE A 131 -5.84 7.85 -0.10
C ILE A 131 -7.21 7.66 -0.73
N ARG A 132 -8.30 8.00 -0.02
CA ARG A 132 -9.68 7.87 -0.51
C ARG A 132 -9.93 8.66 -1.79
N ALA A 133 -9.33 9.85 -1.93
CA ALA A 133 -9.44 10.65 -3.15
C ALA A 133 -8.85 9.97 -4.40
N ARG A 134 -7.93 9.02 -4.23
CA ARG A 134 -7.32 8.23 -5.32
C ARG A 134 -7.89 6.82 -5.42
N ARG A 135 -8.43 6.28 -4.32
CA ARG A 135 -9.02 4.95 -4.21
C ARG A 135 -10.31 5.04 -3.38
N PRO A 136 -11.46 5.41 -3.99
CA PRO A 136 -12.71 5.70 -3.27
C PRO A 136 -13.23 4.55 -2.40
N HIS A 137 -12.93 3.30 -2.78
CA HIS A 137 -13.43 2.09 -2.14
C HIS A 137 -12.60 1.62 -0.93
N ILE A 138 -11.65 2.43 -0.42
CA ILE A 138 -10.96 2.05 0.82
C ILE A 138 -11.93 2.02 2.01
N HIS A 139 -11.75 1.02 2.85
CA HIS A 139 -12.50 0.85 4.09
C HIS A 139 -11.54 0.43 5.19
N LEU A 140 -11.19 1.37 6.06
CA LEU A 140 -10.38 1.08 7.23
C LEU A 140 -11.29 0.74 8.40
N GLU A 141 -11.00 -0.41 9.02
CA GLU A 141 -11.70 -0.87 10.20
C GLU A 141 -11.40 0.04 11.41
N PRO A 142 -12.29 0.13 12.41
CA PRO A 142 -12.02 0.90 13.63
C PRO A 142 -10.71 0.52 14.32
N ILE A 143 -10.30 -0.75 14.24
CA ILE A 143 -9.01 -1.22 14.78
C ILE A 143 -7.81 -0.63 14.03
N GLN A 144 -7.92 -0.45 12.71
CA GLN A 144 -6.89 0.14 11.86
C GLN A 144 -6.78 1.64 12.10
N LEU A 145 -7.91 2.34 12.21
CA LEU A 145 -7.94 3.75 12.60
C LEU A 145 -7.29 3.95 13.98
N ARG A 146 -7.64 3.14 14.99
CA ARG A 146 -7.01 3.21 16.32
C ARG A 146 -5.50 2.94 16.28
N ALA A 147 -5.03 2.06 15.40
CA ALA A 147 -3.60 1.80 15.22
C ALA A 147 -2.89 3.03 14.64
N LEU A 148 -3.49 3.71 13.65
CA LEU A 148 -2.98 4.97 13.10
C LEU A 148 -2.92 6.08 14.14
N GLU A 149 -3.96 6.22 14.96
CA GLU A 149 -3.99 7.21 16.04
C GLU A 149 -2.89 6.98 17.07
N ARG A 150 -2.62 5.72 17.43
CA ARG A 150 -1.51 5.35 18.31
C ARG A 150 -0.15 5.65 17.66
N PHE A 151 -0.01 5.33 16.38
CA PHE A 151 1.20 5.59 15.60
C PHE A 151 1.49 7.09 15.49
N ALA A 152 0.49 7.91 15.18
CA ALA A 152 0.60 9.36 15.07
C ALA A 152 1.05 10.01 16.39
N ARG A 153 0.53 9.55 17.54
CA ARG A 153 0.98 10.03 18.86
C ARG A 153 2.42 9.65 19.20
N ALA A 154 2.87 8.49 18.72
CA ALA A 154 4.21 7.97 18.99
C ALA A 154 5.28 8.51 18.00
N THR A 155 4.85 9.21 16.96
CA THR A 155 5.73 9.83 15.97
C THR A 155 5.65 11.34 16.19
N PRO A 156 6.59 11.96 16.92
CA PRO A 156 6.63 13.41 17.03
C PRO A 156 6.71 13.98 15.61
N GLY A 157 5.81 14.91 15.27
CA GLY A 157 5.79 15.53 13.96
C GLY A 157 7.20 15.99 13.61
N VAL A 158 7.78 15.39 12.57
CA VAL A 158 9.03 15.83 11.98
C VAL A 158 8.75 17.23 11.44
N ARG A 159 9.20 18.24 12.19
CA ARG A 159 9.25 19.63 11.74
C ARG A 159 10.38 19.79 10.74
#